data_AF-A0A7J8E7J5-F1
#
_entry.id   AF-A0A7J8E7J5-F1
#
_cell.length_a   1.000
_cell.length_b   1.000
_cell.length_c   1.000
_cell.angle_alpha   90.00
_cell.angle_beta   90.00
_cell.angle_gamma   90.00
#
_symmetry.space_group_name_H-M   'P 1'
#
loop_
_entity.id
_entity.type
_entity.pdbx_description
1 polymer ?
#
loop_
_entity_poly.entity_id
_entity_poly.type
_entity_poly.pdbx_seq_one_letter_code
_entity_poly.pdbx_strand_id
1 'polypeptide(L)'
;MRAPAVRASGRRAALLALSAVLLAAARAEPAEAPHLVRVDASRALRPLRHFWRSTGFCPPLPHSRADQYDLSWDQQLNLAYVGAVPHGGIEQVRTHWLLDLITARDSGGQSLSYNFTHLDGYLDLLRENQLLPGFELMGSPSGHFTDFEDKQQVFEWKDMVSLLARRYIGKYGLAHVSKWNFETWNEPDHGDFDNVSMTVQAPGCAGASWSTVSAAPTSSPGRWACGWTTSPSTRRAQAAPSTSWSRSGQPCARCCSSSPSWPTPPSTTTRPTRWWAGPCHSSGGLT
;
A
#
# COMPACT_ATOMS: atom_id res chain seq x y z
N MET A 1 -90.66 21.82 -34.99
CA MET A 1 -89.86 20.57 -35.09
C MET A 1 -88.44 20.90 -34.63
N ARG A 2 -87.98 20.31 -33.52
CA ARG A 2 -86.66 20.58 -32.94
C ARG A 2 -85.60 19.75 -33.68
N ALA A 3 -84.53 20.40 -34.14
CA ALA A 3 -83.36 19.75 -34.73
C ALA A 3 -82.65 18.85 -33.69
N PRO A 4 -82.17 17.65 -34.07
CA PRO A 4 -81.44 16.81 -33.15
C PRO A 4 -80.05 17.39 -32.90
N ALA A 5 -79.72 17.54 -31.62
CA ALA A 5 -78.41 17.94 -31.12
C ALA A 5 -77.39 16.82 -31.38
N VAL A 6 -76.74 16.88 -32.54
CA VAL A 6 -75.62 16.00 -32.89
C VAL A 6 -74.32 16.74 -32.60
N ARG A 7 -73.39 16.07 -31.91
CA ARG A 7 -71.98 16.46 -31.59
C ARG A 7 -71.72 17.26 -30.30
N ALA A 8 -71.80 16.58 -29.15
CA ALA A 8 -71.08 17.02 -27.93
C ALA A 8 -70.22 15.90 -27.30
N SER A 9 -70.66 14.64 -27.39
CA SER A 9 -69.99 13.46 -26.80
C SER A 9 -68.61 13.16 -27.42
N GLY A 10 -68.49 13.16 -28.76
CA GLY A 10 -67.22 12.83 -29.44
C GLY A 10 -66.09 13.83 -29.21
N ARG A 11 -66.40 15.11 -28.94
CA ARG A 11 -65.38 16.14 -28.69
C ARG A 11 -64.71 15.97 -27.33
N ARG A 12 -65.46 15.60 -26.28
CA ARG A 12 -64.90 15.34 -24.95
C ARG A 12 -64.07 14.05 -24.92
N ALA A 13 -64.53 13.01 -25.59
CA ALA A 13 -63.74 11.78 -25.75
C ALA A 13 -62.43 12.02 -26.51
N ALA A 14 -62.48 12.82 -27.59
CA ALA A 14 -61.29 13.19 -28.34
C ALA A 14 -60.32 14.06 -27.53
N LEU A 15 -60.82 15.03 -26.75
CA LEU A 15 -60.01 15.86 -25.86
C LEU A 15 -59.34 15.04 -24.75
N LEU A 16 -60.06 14.09 -24.13
CA LEU A 16 -59.49 13.21 -23.11
C LEU A 16 -58.43 12.26 -23.68
N ALA A 17 -58.67 11.70 -24.88
CA ALA A 17 -57.69 10.88 -25.57
C ALA A 17 -56.43 11.70 -25.95
N LEU A 18 -56.61 12.93 -26.43
CA LEU A 18 -55.50 13.83 -26.77
C LEU A 18 -54.70 14.21 -25.52
N SER A 19 -55.38 14.52 -24.41
CA SER A 19 -54.73 14.80 -23.12
C SER A 19 -53.96 13.59 -22.59
N ALA A 20 -54.49 12.37 -22.73
CA ALA A 20 -53.79 11.15 -22.32
C ALA A 20 -52.54 10.88 -23.16
N VAL A 21 -52.59 11.12 -24.48
CA VAL A 21 -51.43 11.00 -25.38
C VAL A 21 -50.36 12.04 -25.05
N LEU A 22 -50.77 13.29 -24.80
CA LEU A 22 -49.84 14.36 -24.41
C LEU A 22 -49.17 14.08 -23.05
N LEU A 23 -49.91 13.53 -22.08
CA LEU A 23 -49.36 13.14 -20.78
C LEU A 23 -48.41 11.93 -20.88
N ALA A 24 -48.65 11.01 -21.81
CA ALA A 24 -47.76 9.88 -22.08
C ALA A 24 -46.47 10.31 -22.79
N ALA A 25 -46.56 11.23 -23.76
CA ALA A 25 -45.40 11.80 -24.43
C ALA A 25 -44.54 12.66 -23.50
N ALA A 26 -45.15 13.40 -22.56
CA ALA A 26 -44.43 14.17 -21.53
C ALA A 26 -43.76 13.30 -20.46
N ARG A 27 -44.11 12.01 -20.38
CA ARG A 27 -43.49 11.00 -19.50
C ARG A 27 -42.48 10.10 -20.23
N ALA A 28 -42.26 10.31 -21.52
CA ALA A 28 -41.20 9.64 -22.24
C ALA A 28 -39.87 10.29 -21.84
N GLU A 29 -39.19 9.68 -20.86
CA GLU A 29 -37.80 9.99 -20.59
C GLU A 29 -36.98 9.82 -21.88
N PRO A 30 -36.11 10.78 -22.25
CA PRO A 30 -35.26 10.63 -23.42
C PRO A 30 -34.41 9.37 -23.24
N ALA A 31 -34.48 8.46 -24.20
CA ALA A 31 -33.60 7.30 -24.23
C ALA A 31 -32.15 7.78 -24.21
N GLU A 32 -31.38 7.31 -23.23
CA GLU A 32 -29.96 7.67 -23.11
C GLU A 32 -29.23 7.27 -24.39
N ALA A 33 -28.53 8.22 -25.00
CA ALA A 33 -27.79 7.97 -26.23
C ALA A 33 -26.66 6.97 -25.95
N PRO A 34 -26.48 5.91 -26.77
CA PRO A 34 -25.44 4.92 -26.52
C PRO A 34 -24.04 5.55 -26.64
N HIS A 35 -23.15 5.17 -25.72
CA HIS A 35 -21.74 5.54 -25.80
C HIS A 35 -21.00 4.68 -26.82
N LEU A 36 -20.33 5.32 -27.78
CA LEU A 36 -19.50 4.65 -28.77
C LEU A 36 -18.06 4.51 -28.26
N VAL A 37 -17.60 3.28 -28.04
CA VAL A 37 -16.21 2.95 -27.69
C VAL A 37 -15.55 2.22 -28.86
N ARG A 38 -14.45 2.77 -29.39
CA ARG A 38 -13.68 2.16 -30.49
C ARG A 38 -12.31 1.68 -29.99
N VAL A 39 -11.97 0.44 -30.31
CA VAL A 39 -10.69 -0.19 -29.96
C VAL A 39 -10.03 -0.71 -31.25
N ASP A 40 -8.82 -0.24 -31.53
CA ASP A 40 -8.01 -0.72 -32.65
C ASP A 40 -6.92 -1.67 -32.13
N ALA A 41 -7.16 -2.98 -32.26
CA ALA A 41 -6.25 -4.02 -31.79
C ALA A 41 -4.97 -4.16 -32.65
N SER A 42 -4.91 -3.53 -33.83
CA SER A 42 -3.72 -3.52 -34.67
C SER A 42 -2.68 -2.49 -34.23
N ARG A 43 -3.07 -1.56 -33.34
CA ARG A 43 -2.25 -0.41 -32.94
C ARG A 43 -1.82 -0.49 -31.47
N ALA A 44 -0.71 -1.19 -31.21
CA ALA A 44 -0.06 -1.19 -29.90
C ALA A 44 0.61 0.18 -29.61
N LEU A 45 0.16 0.88 -28.57
CA LEU A 45 0.66 2.23 -28.24
C LEU A 45 1.86 2.22 -27.28
N ARG A 46 1.81 1.37 -26.23
CA ARG A 46 2.83 1.26 -25.18
C ARG A 46 2.61 0.00 -24.34
N PRO A 47 3.61 -0.48 -23.58
CA PRO A 47 3.39 -1.52 -22.59
C PRO A 47 2.41 -1.08 -21.50
N LEU A 48 1.45 -1.94 -21.18
CA LEU A 48 0.58 -1.79 -20.01
C LEU A 48 1.12 -2.68 -18.89
N ARG A 49 1.61 -2.07 -17.81
CA ARG A 49 2.06 -2.81 -16.62
C ARG A 49 0.88 -3.02 -15.67
N HIS A 50 0.76 -4.23 -15.12
CA HIS A 50 -0.24 -4.55 -14.12
C HIS A 50 0.24 -4.09 -12.73
N PHE A 51 0.12 -2.79 -12.46
CA PHE A 51 0.61 -2.17 -11.22
C PHE A 51 -0.32 -2.38 -10.00
N TRP A 52 -1.49 -2.98 -10.19
CA TRP A 52 -2.55 -3.15 -9.18
C TRP A 52 -2.55 -4.52 -8.50
N ARG A 53 -1.54 -5.37 -8.73
CA ARG A 53 -1.52 -6.78 -8.32
C ARG A 53 -1.17 -6.98 -6.84
N SER A 54 -1.82 -6.22 -5.96
CA SER A 54 -1.61 -6.27 -4.51
C SER A 54 -2.95 -6.19 -3.80
N THR A 55 -3.05 -6.88 -2.67
CA THR A 55 -4.10 -6.72 -1.66
C THR A 55 -3.45 -6.57 -0.28
N GLY A 56 -4.24 -6.47 0.78
CA GLY A 56 -3.74 -6.43 2.16
C GLY A 56 -4.85 -6.50 3.19
N PHE A 57 -4.48 -6.77 4.44
CA PHE A 57 -5.41 -6.84 5.57
C PHE A 57 -4.68 -6.59 6.90
N CYS A 58 -5.48 -6.44 7.96
CA CYS A 58 -5.02 -6.31 9.34
C CYS A 58 -5.66 -7.41 10.20
N PRO A 59 -4.90 -8.18 10.99
CA PRO A 59 -5.48 -9.13 11.94
C PRO A 59 -6.25 -8.38 13.03
N PRO A 60 -7.32 -8.98 13.60
CA PRO A 60 -8.10 -8.34 14.66
C PRO A 60 -7.32 -8.26 15.98
N LEU A 61 -7.81 -7.43 16.89
CA LEU A 61 -7.31 -7.41 18.27
C LEU A 61 -7.57 -8.74 19.01
N PRO A 62 -6.69 -9.12 19.96
CA PRO A 62 -5.42 -8.48 20.28
C PRO A 62 -4.31 -8.89 19.30
N HIS A 63 -3.46 -7.94 18.86
CA HIS A 63 -2.41 -8.20 17.86
C HIS A 63 -1.37 -9.24 18.30
N SER A 64 -1.11 -9.35 19.62
CA SER A 64 -0.30 -10.43 20.21
C SER A 64 -0.82 -11.87 19.95
N ARG A 65 -2.05 -12.02 19.43
CA ARG A 65 -2.64 -13.29 19.00
C ARG A 65 -2.98 -13.30 17.51
N ALA A 66 -2.31 -12.48 16.71
CA ALA A 66 -2.48 -12.44 15.26
C ALA A 66 -2.27 -13.81 14.61
N ASP A 67 -1.44 -14.68 15.19
CA ASP A 67 -1.23 -16.06 14.74
C ASP A 67 -2.52 -16.89 14.66
N GLN A 68 -3.46 -16.66 15.59
CA GLN A 68 -4.74 -17.37 15.61
C GLN A 68 -5.61 -17.01 14.41
N TYR A 69 -5.45 -15.80 13.87
CA TYR A 69 -6.15 -15.34 12.68
C TYR A 69 -5.36 -15.67 11.41
N ASP A 70 -4.08 -15.30 11.36
CA ASP A 70 -3.20 -15.41 10.19
C ASP A 70 -2.92 -16.86 9.78
N LEU A 71 -2.93 -17.79 10.74
CA LEU A 71 -2.71 -19.22 10.50
C LEU A 71 -4.02 -20.04 10.54
N SER A 72 -5.16 -19.38 10.73
CA SER A 72 -6.48 -20.03 10.77
C SER A 72 -6.79 -20.75 9.46
N TRP A 73 -7.71 -21.72 9.54
CA TRP A 73 -8.23 -22.39 8.34
C TRP A 73 -8.92 -21.40 7.39
N ASP A 74 -9.65 -20.44 7.94
CA ASP A 74 -10.30 -19.35 7.21
C ASP A 74 -9.27 -18.57 6.37
N GLN A 75 -8.11 -18.26 6.94
CA GLN A 75 -7.07 -17.53 6.23
C GLN A 75 -6.32 -18.38 5.21
N GLN A 76 -6.14 -19.68 5.47
CA GLN A 76 -5.62 -20.62 4.48
C GLN A 76 -6.53 -20.68 3.23
N LEU A 77 -7.85 -20.77 3.44
CA LEU A 77 -8.81 -20.71 2.34
C LEU A 77 -8.76 -19.35 1.64
N ASN A 78 -8.78 -18.24 2.39
CA ASN A 78 -8.72 -16.90 1.82
C ASN A 78 -7.50 -16.71 0.91
N LEU A 79 -6.31 -17.11 1.37
CA LEU A 79 -5.08 -17.01 0.58
C LEU A 79 -5.07 -17.95 -0.63
N ALA A 80 -5.73 -19.11 -0.56
CA ALA A 80 -5.94 -19.96 -1.73
C ALA A 80 -6.80 -19.27 -2.79
N TYR A 81 -7.88 -18.57 -2.41
CA TYR A 81 -8.68 -17.77 -3.35
C TYR A 81 -7.87 -16.60 -3.94
N VAL A 82 -7.07 -15.92 -3.12
CA VAL A 82 -6.21 -14.81 -3.57
C VAL A 82 -5.15 -15.31 -4.56
N GLY A 83 -4.48 -16.43 -4.26
CA GLY A 83 -3.46 -17.03 -5.13
C GLY A 83 -4.04 -17.67 -6.40
N ALA A 84 -5.31 -18.07 -6.39
CA ALA A 84 -5.98 -18.67 -7.54
C ALA A 84 -6.33 -17.68 -8.67
N VAL A 85 -6.13 -16.36 -8.47
CA VAL A 85 -6.37 -15.37 -9.53
C VAL A 85 -5.40 -15.62 -10.71
N PRO A 86 -5.92 -15.84 -11.93
CA PRO A 86 -5.11 -16.33 -13.04
C PRO A 86 -4.00 -15.36 -13.43
N HIS A 87 -2.91 -15.92 -13.98
CA HIS A 87 -1.74 -15.17 -14.47
C HIS A 87 -1.07 -14.25 -13.44
N GLY A 88 -1.14 -14.64 -12.16
CA GLY A 88 -0.64 -13.82 -11.06
C GLY A 88 -1.37 -12.49 -11.00
N GLY A 89 -2.70 -12.49 -11.13
CA GLY A 89 -3.51 -11.26 -11.08
C GLY A 89 -3.46 -10.57 -9.71
N ILE A 90 -3.06 -11.31 -8.67
CA ILE A 90 -2.59 -10.78 -7.38
C ILE A 90 -1.23 -11.43 -7.11
N GLU A 91 -0.24 -10.63 -6.70
CA GLU A 91 1.12 -11.11 -6.40
C GLU A 91 1.55 -10.81 -4.97
N GLN A 92 0.98 -9.78 -4.35
CA GLN A 92 1.38 -9.33 -3.00
C GLN A 92 0.19 -9.28 -2.05
N VAL A 93 0.44 -9.66 -0.79
CA VAL A 93 -0.45 -9.43 0.36
C VAL A 93 0.30 -8.58 1.40
N ARG A 94 -0.12 -7.32 1.57
CA ARG A 94 0.41 -6.40 2.60
C ARG A 94 -0.28 -6.69 3.93
N THR A 95 0.49 -7.08 4.94
CA THR A 95 -0.04 -7.64 6.18
C THR A 95 0.44 -6.86 7.38
N HIS A 96 -0.50 -6.37 8.20
CA HIS A 96 -0.18 -5.63 9.42
C HIS A 96 0.30 -6.57 10.51
N TRP A 97 1.05 -6.03 11.48
CA TRP A 97 1.46 -6.74 12.71
C TRP A 97 2.26 -8.04 12.49
N LEU A 98 2.97 -8.18 11.37
CA LEU A 98 3.79 -9.37 11.07
C LEU A 98 4.82 -9.70 12.15
N LEU A 99 5.37 -8.68 12.84
CA LEU A 99 6.37 -8.91 13.87
C LEU A 99 5.75 -9.44 15.18
N ASP A 100 4.44 -9.34 15.37
CA ASP A 100 3.75 -9.97 16.52
C ASP A 100 3.57 -11.49 16.35
N LEU A 101 3.83 -12.01 15.14
CA LEU A 101 4.01 -13.46 14.92
C LEU A 101 5.37 -13.97 15.43
N ILE A 102 6.23 -13.09 15.94
CA ILE A 102 7.50 -13.44 16.57
C ILE A 102 7.31 -13.33 18.09
N THR A 103 7.82 -14.32 18.82
CA THR A 103 7.92 -14.20 20.29
C THR A 103 9.37 -13.93 20.70
N ALA A 104 9.55 -13.05 21.67
CA ALA A 104 10.86 -12.69 22.22
C ALA A 104 10.98 -13.18 23.67
N ARG A 105 12.18 -13.61 24.05
CA ARG A 105 12.51 -13.97 25.44
C ARG A 105 13.86 -13.38 25.83
N ASP A 106 13.89 -12.73 26.98
CA ASP A 106 15.14 -12.35 27.62
C ASP A 106 15.82 -13.62 28.15
N SER A 107 17.09 -13.78 27.80
CA SER A 107 17.89 -14.95 28.14
C SER A 107 18.77 -14.66 29.37
N GLY A 108 18.23 -13.95 30.37
CA GLY A 108 18.86 -13.78 31.68
C GLY A 108 20.24 -13.11 31.63
N GLY A 109 20.39 -12.04 30.85
CA GLY A 109 21.65 -11.29 30.68
C GLY A 109 22.44 -11.62 29.41
N GLN A 110 21.90 -12.48 28.52
CA GLN A 110 22.37 -12.68 27.15
C GLN A 110 21.48 -11.93 26.13
N SER A 111 21.94 -11.90 24.88
CA SER A 111 21.20 -11.35 23.73
C SER A 111 19.77 -11.91 23.63
N LEU A 112 18.82 -11.07 23.20
CA LEU A 112 17.42 -11.44 23.00
C LEU A 112 17.27 -12.67 22.11
N SER A 113 16.48 -13.66 22.55
CA SER A 113 16.15 -14.84 21.75
C SER A 113 14.79 -14.67 21.09
N TYR A 114 14.72 -14.91 19.78
CA TYR A 114 13.49 -14.82 18.99
C TYR A 114 13.04 -16.20 18.53
N ASN A 115 11.73 -16.45 18.62
CA ASN A 115 11.08 -17.61 18.04
C ASN A 115 10.18 -17.17 16.88
N PHE A 116 10.53 -17.65 15.68
CA PHE A 116 9.92 -17.27 14.40
C PHE A 116 8.84 -18.26 13.93
N THR A 117 8.45 -19.26 14.72
CA THR A 117 7.58 -20.37 14.25
C THR A 117 6.29 -19.89 13.59
N HIS A 118 5.58 -18.91 14.16
CA HIS A 118 4.31 -18.44 13.55
C HIS A 118 4.56 -17.61 12.30
N LEU A 119 5.55 -16.71 12.31
CA LEU A 119 5.92 -15.94 11.13
C LEU A 119 6.39 -16.85 9.98
N ASP A 120 7.15 -17.90 10.29
CA ASP A 120 7.54 -18.93 9.34
C ASP A 120 6.33 -19.59 8.70
N GLY A 121 5.35 -20.02 9.50
CA GLY A 121 4.12 -20.65 9.01
C GLY A 121 3.32 -19.72 8.09
N TYR A 122 3.22 -18.44 8.44
CA TYR A 122 2.48 -17.47 7.63
C TYR A 122 3.18 -17.21 6.28
N LEU A 123 4.51 -17.05 6.30
CA LEU A 123 5.28 -16.82 5.07
C LEU A 123 5.35 -18.07 4.18
N ASP A 124 5.38 -19.26 4.79
CA ASP A 124 5.26 -20.53 4.06
C ASP A 124 3.88 -20.62 3.40
N LEU A 125 2.80 -20.24 4.09
CA LEU A 125 1.44 -20.21 3.52
C LEU A 125 1.30 -19.24 2.34
N LEU A 126 1.91 -18.05 2.40
CA LEU A 126 1.98 -17.15 1.24
C LEU A 126 2.74 -17.80 0.08
N ARG A 127 3.88 -18.42 0.38
CA ARG A 127 4.75 -19.08 -0.61
C ARG A 127 4.05 -20.25 -1.30
N GLU A 128 3.29 -21.05 -0.55
CA GLU A 128 2.48 -22.16 -1.06
C GLU A 128 1.42 -21.70 -2.07
N ASN A 129 0.92 -20.47 -1.92
CA ASN A 129 -0.06 -19.84 -2.81
C ASN A 129 0.58 -18.92 -3.87
N GLN A 130 1.90 -18.98 -4.05
CA GLN A 130 2.67 -18.14 -4.99
C GLN A 130 2.52 -16.63 -4.75
N LEU A 131 2.26 -16.22 -3.51
CA LEU A 131 2.15 -14.83 -3.08
C LEU A 131 3.45 -14.34 -2.43
N LEU A 132 3.65 -13.03 -2.45
CA LEU A 132 4.72 -12.31 -1.77
C LEU A 132 4.16 -11.52 -0.58
N PRO A 133 4.90 -11.39 0.53
CA PRO A 133 4.52 -10.46 1.58
C PRO A 133 4.81 -9.01 1.14
N GLY A 134 3.83 -8.13 1.34
CA GLY A 134 4.09 -6.72 1.61
C GLY A 134 4.50 -6.64 3.07
N PHE A 135 5.81 -6.64 3.31
CA PHE A 135 6.39 -6.95 4.60
C PHE A 135 6.55 -5.67 5.43
N GLU A 136 5.52 -5.32 6.16
CA GLU A 136 5.60 -4.21 7.11
C GLU A 136 6.42 -4.61 8.33
N LEU A 137 7.45 -3.82 8.65
CA LEU A 137 8.22 -3.96 9.88
C LEU A 137 7.41 -3.40 11.05
N MET A 138 6.30 -4.06 11.35
CA MET A 138 5.23 -3.61 12.25
C MET A 138 4.94 -4.66 13.32
N GLY A 139 4.93 -4.23 14.59
CA GLY A 139 4.70 -5.07 15.77
C GLY A 139 5.82 -4.96 16.81
N SER A 140 5.53 -5.48 18.00
CA SER A 140 6.44 -5.54 19.14
C SER A 140 6.46 -6.97 19.67
N PRO A 141 7.39 -7.83 19.18
CA PRO A 141 7.51 -9.22 19.62
C PRO A 141 7.43 -9.38 21.14
N SER A 142 6.38 -10.04 21.62
CA SER A 142 6.09 -10.24 23.05
C SER A 142 6.07 -8.96 23.91
N GLY A 143 5.80 -7.80 23.29
CA GLY A 143 5.79 -6.50 23.96
C GLY A 143 7.18 -5.96 24.33
N HIS A 144 8.25 -6.50 23.75
CA HIS A 144 9.63 -6.13 24.09
C HIS A 144 10.00 -4.69 23.70
N PHE A 145 9.59 -4.27 22.50
CA PHE A 145 9.84 -2.91 22.02
C PHE A 145 8.74 -1.99 22.52
N THR A 146 9.11 -0.96 23.26
CA THR A 146 8.20 -0.02 23.93
C THR A 146 8.55 1.43 23.65
N ASP A 147 9.80 1.74 23.29
CA ASP A 147 10.24 3.11 23.04
C ASP A 147 11.40 3.17 22.03
N PHE A 148 11.16 3.85 20.89
CA PHE A 148 12.18 4.04 19.86
C PHE A 148 13.05 5.29 20.07
N GLU A 149 12.88 6.03 21.16
CA GLU A 149 13.90 6.98 21.66
C GLU A 149 15.01 6.28 22.48
N ASP A 150 14.70 5.10 23.04
CA ASP A 150 15.69 4.26 23.70
C ASP A 150 16.68 3.67 22.67
N LYS A 151 17.93 4.13 22.74
CA LYS A 151 19.00 3.69 21.85
C LYS A 151 19.23 2.19 21.92
N GLN A 152 19.06 1.56 23.09
CA GLN A 152 19.23 0.12 23.23
C GLN A 152 18.20 -0.61 22.37
N GLN A 153 16.92 -0.23 22.47
CA GLN A 153 15.84 -0.82 21.69
C GLN A 153 16.03 -0.57 20.19
N VAL A 154 16.54 0.60 19.79
CA VAL A 154 16.88 0.88 18.38
C VAL A 154 17.94 -0.08 17.84
N PHE A 155 18.99 -0.36 18.62
CA PHE A 155 20.02 -1.33 18.20
C PHE A 155 19.49 -2.76 18.16
N GLU A 156 18.71 -3.16 19.17
CA GLU A 156 18.05 -4.48 19.21
C GLU A 156 17.10 -4.67 18.03
N TRP A 157 16.32 -3.64 17.66
CA TRP A 157 15.45 -3.65 16.50
C TRP A 157 16.25 -3.86 15.20
N LYS A 158 17.34 -3.11 15.03
CA LYS A 158 18.25 -3.26 13.87
C LYS A 158 18.78 -4.69 13.76
N ASP A 159 19.16 -5.28 14.89
CA ASP A 159 19.73 -6.63 14.92
C ASP A 159 18.65 -7.70 14.66
N MET A 160 17.42 -7.52 15.18
CA MET A 160 16.25 -8.35 14.87
C MET A 160 15.91 -8.32 13.38
N VAL A 161 15.77 -7.13 12.78
CA VAL A 161 15.49 -6.98 11.34
C VAL A 161 16.59 -7.64 10.50
N SER A 162 17.85 -7.50 10.92
CA SER A 162 18.98 -8.15 10.25
C SER A 162 18.92 -9.68 10.38
N LEU A 163 18.52 -10.22 11.54
CA LEU A 163 18.33 -11.65 11.77
C LEU A 163 17.19 -12.20 10.90
N LEU A 164 16.06 -11.49 10.87
CA LEU A 164 14.88 -11.80 10.05
C LEU A 164 15.25 -11.89 8.57
N ALA A 165 15.94 -10.87 8.04
CA ALA A 165 16.37 -10.86 6.64
C ALA A 165 17.29 -12.03 6.32
N ARG A 166 18.31 -12.31 7.16
CA ARG A 166 19.20 -13.46 6.96
C ARG A 166 18.46 -14.79 7.01
N ARG A 167 17.52 -14.94 7.95
CA ARG A 167 16.70 -16.16 8.07
C ARG A 167 15.94 -16.44 6.79
N TYR A 168 15.18 -15.47 6.28
CA TYR A 168 14.32 -15.69 5.12
C TYR A 168 15.08 -15.69 3.79
N ILE A 169 16.24 -15.00 3.71
CA ILE A 169 17.18 -15.21 2.60
C ILE A 169 17.71 -16.65 2.61
N GLY A 170 18.04 -17.19 3.79
CA GLY A 170 18.46 -18.57 3.94
C GLY A 170 17.37 -19.58 3.57
N LYS A 171 16.11 -19.28 3.95
CA LYS A 171 14.95 -20.17 3.73
C LYS A 171 14.42 -20.14 2.29
N TYR A 172 14.25 -18.96 1.70
CA TYR A 172 13.61 -18.80 0.38
C TYR A 172 14.56 -18.39 -0.75
N GLY A 173 15.81 -18.07 -0.42
CA GLY A 173 16.82 -17.58 -1.36
C GLY A 173 16.74 -16.07 -1.60
N LEU A 174 17.91 -15.46 -1.80
CA LEU A 174 18.03 -14.01 -2.02
C LEU A 174 17.17 -13.50 -3.19
N ALA A 175 17.13 -14.23 -4.30
CA ALA A 175 16.37 -13.83 -5.49
C ALA A 175 14.85 -13.79 -5.27
N HIS A 176 14.34 -14.51 -4.26
CA HIS A 176 12.94 -14.44 -3.90
C HIS A 176 12.68 -13.28 -2.93
N VAL A 177 13.48 -13.18 -1.86
CA VAL A 177 13.32 -12.13 -0.83
C VAL A 177 13.59 -10.74 -1.38
N SER A 178 14.46 -10.60 -2.40
CA SER A 178 14.70 -9.31 -3.07
C SER A 178 13.49 -8.76 -3.83
N LYS A 179 12.42 -9.55 -3.97
CA LYS A 179 11.14 -9.12 -4.57
C LYS A 179 10.15 -8.61 -3.53
N TRP A 180 10.39 -8.84 -2.23
CA TRP A 180 9.49 -8.42 -1.17
C TRP A 180 9.57 -6.90 -1.01
N ASN A 181 8.42 -6.25 -0.84
CA ASN A 181 8.37 -4.85 -0.48
C ASN A 181 8.40 -4.75 1.05
N PHE A 182 9.60 -4.50 1.59
CA PHE A 182 9.75 -4.15 3.00
C PHE A 182 9.28 -2.71 3.22
N GLU A 183 8.37 -2.53 4.16
CA GLU A 183 7.71 -1.27 4.46
C GLU A 183 7.83 -0.90 5.93
N THR A 184 7.55 0.36 6.21
CA THR A 184 7.58 0.94 7.55
C THR A 184 6.35 0.52 8.34
N TRP A 185 6.22 0.99 9.59
CA TRP A 185 4.96 0.84 10.33
C TRP A 185 3.81 1.50 9.55
N ASN A 186 2.63 0.91 9.60
CA ASN A 186 1.45 1.41 8.91
C ASN A 186 1.04 2.80 9.45
N GLU A 187 0.73 3.73 8.55
CA GLU A 187 0.09 5.02 8.87
C GLU A 187 0.63 5.71 10.14
N PRO A 188 1.94 6.02 10.22
CA PRO A 188 2.55 6.52 11.46
C PRO A 188 1.94 7.83 11.98
N ASP A 189 1.33 8.62 11.11
CA ASP A 189 0.63 9.86 11.49
C ASP A 189 -0.75 9.63 12.14
N HIS A 190 -1.26 8.39 12.17
CA HIS A 190 -2.56 8.03 12.75
C HIS A 190 -2.45 7.41 14.16
N GLY A 191 -1.23 7.21 14.67
CA GLY A 191 -1.00 6.89 16.09
C GLY A 191 -1.30 5.45 16.52
N ASP A 192 -1.53 4.52 15.58
CA ASP A 192 -1.81 3.11 15.88
C ASP A 192 -0.51 2.33 16.13
N PHE A 193 0.01 2.49 17.34
CA PHE A 193 1.27 1.89 17.78
C PHE A 193 1.11 0.93 18.99
N ASP A 194 -0.12 0.56 19.33
CA ASP A 194 -0.45 -0.15 20.58
C ASP A 194 0.23 0.50 21.82
N ASN A 195 1.19 -0.20 22.43
CA ASN A 195 1.92 0.23 23.62
C ASN A 195 3.33 0.74 23.30
N VAL A 196 3.62 1.04 22.02
CA VAL A 196 4.93 1.50 21.55
C VAL A 196 4.95 3.01 21.40
N SER A 197 5.93 3.65 22.04
CA SER A 197 6.22 5.08 21.86
C SER A 197 7.01 5.30 20.56
N MET A 198 6.40 6.01 19.61
CA MET A 198 7.03 6.47 18.38
C MET A 198 6.92 7.99 18.26
N THR A 199 8.04 8.70 18.40
CA THR A 199 8.10 10.16 18.25
C THR A 199 8.80 10.58 16.97
N VAL A 200 8.59 11.84 16.53
CA VAL A 200 9.26 12.41 15.35
C VAL A 200 10.78 12.52 15.53
N GLN A 201 11.26 12.54 16.79
CA GLN A 201 12.69 12.59 17.12
C GLN A 201 13.35 11.21 17.14
N ALA A 202 12.56 10.14 17.18
CA ALA A 202 13.07 8.79 17.04
C ALA A 202 13.83 8.69 15.71
N PRO A 203 15.12 8.29 15.72
CA PRO A 203 15.98 8.42 14.56
C PRO A 203 15.56 7.47 13.46
N GLY A 204 14.74 7.93 12.50
CA GLY A 204 14.56 7.34 11.16
C GLY A 204 14.25 5.84 11.04
N CYS A 205 14.00 5.13 12.15
CA CYS A 205 13.78 3.69 12.18
C CYS A 205 12.40 3.31 11.64
N ALA A 206 11.48 4.27 11.61
CA ALA A 206 10.25 4.24 10.83
C ALA A 206 10.47 4.45 9.31
N GLY A 207 11.70 4.32 8.82
CA GLY A 207 12.10 4.63 7.44
C GLY A 207 13.26 3.76 6.96
N ALA A 208 13.21 2.44 7.18
CA ALA A 208 14.14 1.51 6.54
C ALA A 208 13.77 1.36 5.04
N SER A 209 14.18 2.31 4.21
CA SER A 209 14.07 2.16 2.76
C SER A 209 15.14 1.19 2.25
N TRP A 210 14.71 -0.01 1.88
CA TRP A 210 15.54 -0.94 1.12
C TRP A 210 15.58 -0.45 -0.33
N SER A 211 16.66 0.23 -0.71
CA SER A 211 16.94 0.46 -2.13
C SER A 211 17.29 -0.89 -2.77
N THR A 212 16.57 -1.26 -3.81
CA THR A 212 16.78 -2.49 -4.60
C THR A 212 18.23 -2.49 -5.11
N VAL A 213 19.09 -3.31 -4.53
CA VAL A 213 20.44 -3.54 -5.07
C VAL A 213 20.25 -4.33 -6.36
N SER A 214 20.36 -3.64 -7.49
CA SER A 214 20.47 -4.28 -8.79
C SER A 214 21.75 -5.11 -8.78
N ALA A 215 21.61 -6.44 -8.70
CA ALA A 215 22.74 -7.36 -8.80
C ALA A 215 23.31 -7.30 -10.22
N ALA A 216 24.41 -6.57 -10.40
CA ALA A 216 25.33 -6.84 -11.50
C ALA A 216 26.18 -8.07 -11.14
N PRO A 217 26.49 -8.97 -12.09
CA PRO A 217 27.17 -10.22 -11.80
C PRO A 217 28.67 -9.96 -11.68
N THR A 218 29.17 -9.78 -10.45
CA THR A 218 30.61 -9.91 -10.20
C THR A 218 30.88 -10.67 -8.92
N SER A 219 31.62 -11.76 -9.08
CA SER A 219 32.17 -12.66 -8.10
C SER A 219 32.98 -11.95 -7.01
N SER A 220 32.42 -11.80 -5.80
CA SER A 220 33.10 -11.76 -4.50
C SER A 220 32.08 -11.48 -3.38
N PRO A 221 32.27 -11.98 -2.14
CA PRO A 221 31.34 -11.75 -1.04
C PRO A 221 31.43 -10.29 -0.57
N GLY A 222 30.63 -9.43 -1.19
CA GLY A 222 30.53 -8.01 -0.89
C GLY A 222 29.89 -7.76 0.48
N ARG A 223 30.60 -6.99 1.30
CA ARG A 223 30.18 -6.45 2.60
C ARG A 223 28.92 -5.59 2.40
N TRP A 224 27.79 -6.00 2.97
CA TRP A 224 26.53 -5.25 2.88
C TRP A 224 26.55 -4.07 3.85
N ALA A 225 26.43 -2.85 3.34
CA ALA A 225 26.32 -1.64 4.14
C ALA A 225 24.85 -1.18 4.16
N CYS A 226 24.27 -1.09 5.37
CA CYS A 226 23.02 -0.36 5.59
C CYS A 226 23.28 1.14 5.35
N GLY A 227 22.87 1.65 4.20
CA GLY A 227 22.97 3.07 3.87
C GLY A 227 21.75 3.82 4.38
N TRP A 228 21.93 4.63 5.42
CA TRP A 228 20.92 5.59 5.87
C TRP A 228 20.98 6.82 4.99
N THR A 229 20.10 6.92 3.99
CA THR A 229 19.91 8.17 3.24
C THR A 229 18.78 8.96 3.89
N THR A 230 19.12 10.09 4.51
CA THR A 230 18.16 11.16 4.73
C THR A 230 17.73 11.68 3.37
N SER A 231 16.49 11.43 2.98
CA SER A 231 15.95 11.94 1.72
C SER A 231 15.71 13.45 1.85
N PRO A 232 16.34 14.32 1.05
CA PRO A 232 15.90 15.70 0.94
C PRO A 232 14.69 15.75 0.01
N SER A 233 13.65 16.41 0.50
CA SER A 233 12.48 16.83 -0.25
C SER A 233 12.80 17.40 -1.65
N THR A 234 12.00 16.95 -2.63
CA THR A 234 11.61 17.68 -3.86
C THR A 234 12.67 18.50 -4.62
N ARG A 235 13.27 17.88 -5.65
CA ARG A 235 13.36 18.44 -7.03
C ARG A 235 14.00 17.42 -7.99
N ARG A 236 13.19 16.87 -8.90
CA ARG A 236 13.68 16.09 -10.04
C ARG A 236 14.13 17.09 -11.12
N ALA A 237 15.40 17.50 -11.09
CA ALA A 237 16.03 18.14 -12.23
C ALA A 237 16.46 17.06 -13.23
N GLN A 238 16.07 17.25 -14.50
CA GLN A 238 16.48 16.40 -15.62
C GLN A 238 18.00 16.51 -15.82
N ALA A 239 18.67 15.39 -16.08
CA ALA A 239 20.05 15.38 -16.57
C ALA A 239 20.14 14.54 -17.85
N ALA A 240 20.40 15.22 -18.96
CA ALA A 240 20.92 14.65 -20.20
C ALA A 240 22.46 14.44 -20.05
N PRO A 241 23.10 13.59 -20.87
CA PRO A 241 24.44 13.07 -20.58
C PRO A 241 25.54 14.02 -21.08
N SER A 242 26.60 14.21 -20.29
CA SER A 242 27.93 14.55 -20.84
C SER A 242 29.07 14.16 -19.88
N THR A 243 29.94 13.29 -20.41
CA THR A 243 31.41 13.24 -20.36
C THR A 243 32.22 13.96 -19.25
N SER A 244 32.96 13.14 -18.49
CA SER A 244 34.38 13.26 -18.07
C SER A 244 35.00 14.62 -17.70
N TRP A 245 35.58 14.74 -16.50
CA TRP A 245 37.03 14.97 -16.18
C TRP A 245 37.25 15.20 -14.66
N SER A 246 38.52 15.21 -14.27
CA SER A 246 39.14 14.82 -12.99
C SER A 246 39.52 15.93 -11.98
N ARG A 247 39.65 15.51 -10.68
CA ARG A 247 40.51 15.99 -9.55
C ARG A 247 40.74 17.50 -9.29
N SER A 248 40.42 17.97 -8.07
CA SER A 248 41.36 18.31 -6.95
C SER A 248 40.87 19.45 -6.02
N GLY A 249 40.95 19.25 -4.69
CA GLY A 249 41.57 20.16 -3.70
C GLY A 249 40.91 21.49 -3.24
N GLN A 250 40.22 21.41 -2.09
CA GLN A 250 40.27 22.35 -0.93
C GLN A 250 39.69 23.80 -0.96
N PRO A 251 39.37 24.39 0.23
CA PRO A 251 38.15 25.19 0.47
C PRO A 251 38.37 26.69 0.77
N CYS A 252 37.32 27.52 0.70
CA CYS A 252 37.26 28.81 1.38
C CYS A 252 35.83 29.36 1.55
N ALA A 253 35.65 30.21 2.56
CA ALA A 253 34.40 30.63 3.18
C ALA A 253 33.79 31.95 2.65
N ARG A 254 32.49 32.13 2.95
CA ARG A 254 31.67 33.37 3.10
C ARG A 254 31.69 34.44 1.98
N CYS A 255 30.51 34.79 1.46
CA CYS A 255 29.86 36.11 1.61
C CYS A 255 28.52 36.19 0.84
N CYS A 256 27.77 37.25 1.17
CA CYS A 256 26.33 37.43 1.05
C CYS A 256 25.74 37.71 -0.34
N SER A 257 24.40 37.65 -0.36
CA SER A 257 23.47 38.50 -1.11
C SER A 257 23.48 38.45 -2.64
N SER A 258 22.43 37.88 -3.24
CA SER A 258 21.48 38.60 -4.13
C SER A 258 20.45 37.64 -4.76
N SER A 259 19.19 38.06 -4.74
CA SER A 259 18.05 37.42 -5.42
C SER A 259 18.15 37.55 -6.94
N PRO A 260 17.52 36.64 -7.70
CA PRO A 260 16.61 37.12 -8.75
C PRO A 260 15.29 36.33 -8.82
N SER A 261 14.23 37.11 -9.02
CA SER A 261 12.86 36.75 -9.35
C SER A 261 12.73 35.92 -10.63
N TRP A 262 11.90 34.86 -10.60
CA TRP A 262 11.39 34.14 -11.78
C TRP A 262 9.92 33.72 -11.56
N PRO A 263 9.15 33.53 -12.66
CA PRO A 263 7.72 33.75 -12.71
C PRO A 263 6.86 32.56 -12.22
N THR A 264 5.62 32.88 -11.85
CA THR A 264 4.54 31.98 -11.45
C THR A 264 4.12 31.01 -12.57
N PRO A 265 4.04 29.69 -12.31
CA PRO A 265 3.36 28.74 -13.18
C PRO A 265 1.87 28.56 -12.78
N PRO A 266 1.00 28.11 -13.70
CA PRO A 266 -0.45 28.10 -13.52
C PRO A 266 -0.92 27.00 -12.58
N SER A 267 -2.01 27.29 -11.87
CA SER A 267 -2.74 26.40 -10.98
C SER A 267 -3.38 25.23 -11.74
N THR A 268 -2.90 24.02 -11.53
CA THR A 268 -3.62 22.78 -11.87
C THR A 268 -3.96 22.03 -10.59
N THR A 269 -5.19 22.20 -10.14
CA THR A 269 -5.82 21.47 -9.05
C THR A 269 -5.94 20.00 -9.44
N THR A 270 -5.10 19.14 -8.88
CA THR A 270 -5.28 17.69 -8.96
C THR A 270 -5.55 17.19 -7.56
N ARG A 271 -6.81 16.87 -7.26
CA ARG A 271 -7.22 16.24 -5.99
C ARG A 271 -6.56 14.86 -5.87
N PRO A 272 -5.99 14.49 -4.72
CA PRO A 272 -5.72 13.09 -4.43
C PRO A 272 -7.05 12.37 -4.16
N THR A 273 -7.28 11.27 -4.87
CA THR A 273 -8.29 10.26 -4.53
C THR A 273 -7.97 9.70 -3.15
N ARG A 274 -8.81 10.01 -2.16
CA ARG A 274 -8.84 9.31 -0.87
C ARG A 274 -9.42 7.92 -1.10
N TRP A 275 -8.65 6.90 -0.78
CA TRP A 275 -9.21 5.59 -0.49
C TRP A 275 -9.86 5.67 0.88
N TRP A 276 -11.14 5.30 0.94
CA TRP A 276 -11.94 5.33 2.16
C TRP A 276 -11.66 4.01 2.91
N ALA A 277 -10.84 4.06 3.96
CA ALA A 277 -10.86 3.04 5.00
C ALA A 277 -11.96 3.45 5.98
N GLY A 278 -13.03 2.65 6.08
CA GLY A 278 -14.10 2.89 7.05
C GLY A 278 -13.58 2.71 8.48
N PRO A 279 -14.14 3.42 9.48
CA PRO A 279 -13.74 3.26 10.87
C PRO A 279 -14.05 1.85 11.38
N CYS A 280 -13.08 1.23 12.07
CA CYS A 280 -13.28 0.03 12.88
C CYS A 280 -14.24 0.36 14.03
N HIS A 281 -15.51 -0.03 13.89
CA HIS A 281 -16.47 0.08 14.98
C HIS A 281 -16.22 -1.01 16.02
N SER A 282 -16.06 -0.59 17.27
CA SER A 282 -16.21 -1.43 18.46
C SER A 282 -17.63 -1.98 18.53
N SER A 283 -17.79 -3.28 18.29
CA SER A 283 -19.04 -3.98 18.58
C SER A 283 -19.19 -4.10 20.09
N GLY A 284 -19.90 -3.13 20.68
CA GLY A 284 -20.45 -3.21 22.02
C GLY A 284 -21.41 -4.39 22.13
N GLY A 285 -21.31 -5.13 23.23
CA GLY A 285 -22.11 -6.31 23.51
C GLY A 285 -23.60 -6.02 23.56
N LEU A 286 -24.37 -7.02 23.16
CA LEU A 286 -25.77 -7.17 23.53
C LEU A 286 -25.89 -8.46 24.34
N THR A 287 -26.37 -8.28 25.56
CA THR A 287 -26.98 -9.28 26.44
C THR A 287 -28.09 -10.04 25.75
#